data_AF-A0AAE4R7C2-F1
#
_entry.id   AF-A0AAE4R7C2-F1
#
_cell.length_a   1.000
_cell.length_b   1.000
_cell.length_c   1.000
_cell.angle_alpha   90.00
_cell.angle_beta   90.00
_cell.angle_gamma   90.00
#
_symmetry.space_group_name_H-M   'P 1'
#
loop_
_entity.id
_entity.type
_entity.pdbx_description
1 polymer ?
#
loop_
_entity_poly.entity_id
_entity_poly.type
_entity_poly.pdbx_seq_one_letter_code
_entity_poly.pdbx_strand_id
1 'polypeptide(L)'
;MTATTSDVITAAMSIASDAADGKLSPTDLQATAVAECRELFGTVIGEHDPLWSLHADVARQAIALGALSADELSEWAAVMRHRTGEPFEPPAPPVDLLPPDSAGSVDESQPESTDDDGETDAAALQGASVVTALAALASAAQQAHANPAPQRPTSSGDGYDPLRGFDPGATRRL
;
A
#
# COMPACT_ATOMS: atom_id res chain seq x y z
N MET A 1 22.97 -32.21 4.38
CA MET A 1 24.13 -31.96 3.51
C MET A 1 24.36 -30.46 3.47
N THR A 2 25.57 -30.00 3.75
CA THR A 2 25.93 -28.58 3.72
C THR A 2 26.63 -28.29 2.40
N ALA A 3 26.15 -27.31 1.64
CA ALA A 3 26.82 -26.88 0.41
C ALA A 3 28.20 -26.29 0.75
N THR A 4 29.23 -26.66 -0.01
CA THR A 4 30.56 -26.05 0.15
C THR A 4 30.62 -24.71 -0.58
N THR A 5 31.60 -23.88 -0.25
CA THR A 5 31.82 -22.61 -0.97
C THR A 5 32.05 -22.82 -2.46
N SER A 6 32.76 -23.91 -2.83
CA SER A 6 33.01 -24.25 -4.23
C SER A 6 31.72 -24.59 -4.99
N ASP A 7 30.78 -25.26 -4.34
CA ASP A 7 29.50 -25.63 -4.95
C ASP A 7 28.65 -24.39 -5.24
N VAL A 8 28.61 -23.44 -4.30
CA VAL A 8 27.87 -22.18 -4.46
C VAL A 8 28.46 -21.32 -5.57
N ILE A 9 29.78 -21.20 -5.66
CA ILE A 9 30.45 -20.44 -6.73
C ILE A 9 30.18 -21.08 -8.10
N THR A 10 30.27 -22.41 -8.17
CA THR A 10 30.00 -23.15 -9.42
C THR A 10 28.55 -22.96 -9.88
N ALA A 11 27.59 -23.03 -8.95
CA ALA A 11 26.18 -22.79 -9.25
C ALA A 11 25.93 -21.35 -9.75
N ALA A 12 26.51 -20.35 -9.08
CA ALA A 12 26.37 -18.96 -9.49
C ALA A 12 26.95 -18.68 -10.88
N MET A 13 28.13 -19.25 -11.19
CA MET A 13 28.74 -19.12 -12.52
C MET A 13 27.93 -19.82 -13.61
N SER A 14 27.31 -20.97 -13.30
CA SER A 14 26.40 -21.65 -14.22
C SER A 14 25.21 -20.77 -14.58
N ILE A 15 24.55 -20.16 -13.58
CA ILE A 15 23.42 -19.25 -13.80
C ILE A 15 23.83 -18.05 -14.66
N ALA A 16 25.00 -17.46 -14.39
CA ALA A 16 25.53 -16.36 -15.17
C ALA A 16 25.79 -16.76 -16.63
N SER A 17 26.32 -17.96 -16.86
CA SER A 17 26.54 -18.50 -18.21
C SER A 17 25.21 -18.74 -18.94
N ASP A 18 24.21 -19.32 -18.28
CA ASP A 18 22.90 -19.60 -18.89
C ASP A 18 22.14 -18.30 -19.22
N ALA A 19 22.32 -17.25 -18.42
CA ALA A 19 21.81 -15.91 -18.72
C ALA A 19 22.54 -15.28 -19.92
N ALA A 20 23.87 -15.39 -19.98
CA ALA A 20 24.67 -14.85 -21.09
C ALA A 20 24.38 -15.56 -22.42
N ASP A 21 24.10 -16.86 -22.38
CA ASP A 21 23.73 -17.68 -23.55
C ASP A 21 22.26 -17.49 -23.97
N GLY A 22 21.47 -16.70 -23.23
CA GLY A 22 20.04 -16.50 -23.47
C GLY A 22 19.17 -17.74 -23.19
N LYS A 23 19.71 -18.76 -22.52
CA LYS A 23 18.97 -19.96 -22.08
C LYS A 23 18.08 -19.66 -20.88
N LEU A 24 18.46 -18.65 -20.10
CA LEU A 24 17.73 -18.18 -18.93
C LEU A 24 17.10 -16.81 -19.24
N SER A 25 15.80 -16.80 -19.52
CA SER A 25 15.03 -15.57 -19.75
C SER A 25 14.52 -15.01 -18.42
N PRO A 26 14.74 -13.72 -18.09
CA PRO A 26 14.17 -13.09 -16.90
C PRO A 26 12.65 -13.17 -16.84
N THR A 27 11.99 -13.07 -18.00
CA THR A 27 10.53 -13.17 -18.10
C THR A 27 10.03 -14.57 -17.77
N ASP A 28 10.75 -15.62 -18.20
CA ASP A 28 10.37 -17.01 -17.92
C ASP A 28 10.60 -17.36 -16.44
N LEU A 29 11.66 -16.80 -15.84
CA LEU A 29 11.88 -16.91 -14.40
C LEU A 29 10.78 -16.21 -13.60
N GLN A 30 10.37 -15.01 -14.01
CA GLN A 30 9.27 -14.32 -13.36
C GLN A 30 7.95 -15.10 -13.51
N ALA A 31 7.67 -15.65 -14.68
CA ALA A 31 6.49 -16.48 -14.90
C ALA A 31 6.49 -17.72 -14.00
N THR A 32 7.63 -18.40 -13.91
CA THR A 32 7.83 -19.54 -13.01
C THR A 32 7.62 -19.13 -11.57
N ALA A 33 8.25 -18.04 -11.11
CA ALA A 33 8.11 -17.57 -9.74
C ALA A 33 6.64 -17.23 -9.39
N VAL A 34 5.89 -16.62 -10.30
CA VAL A 34 4.46 -16.35 -10.11
C VAL A 34 3.65 -17.65 -10.03
N ALA A 35 3.97 -18.65 -10.84
CA ALA A 35 3.32 -19.96 -10.81
C ALA A 35 3.57 -20.66 -9.46
N GLU A 36 4.82 -20.70 -9.00
CA GLU A 36 5.21 -21.27 -7.70
C GLU A 36 4.55 -20.51 -6.53
N CYS A 37 4.55 -19.16 -6.57
CA CYS A 37 3.84 -18.37 -5.55
C CYS A 37 2.33 -18.68 -5.53
N ARG A 38 1.70 -18.89 -6.68
CA ARG A 38 0.29 -19.28 -6.76
C ARG A 38 0.07 -20.69 -6.23
N GLU A 39 1.00 -21.62 -6.43
CA GLU A 39 0.89 -22.96 -5.86
C GLU A 39 1.02 -22.94 -4.33
N LEU A 40 2.02 -22.22 -3.82
CA LEU A 40 2.33 -22.18 -2.39
C LEU A 40 1.37 -21.31 -1.56
N PHE A 41 0.85 -20.22 -2.15
CA PHE A 41 0.08 -19.19 -1.43
C PHE A 41 -1.26 -18.86 -2.14
N GLY A 42 -1.56 -19.45 -3.30
CA GLY A 42 -2.80 -19.13 -4.02
C GLY A 42 -4.06 -19.78 -3.44
N THR A 43 -3.91 -20.72 -2.50
CA THR A 43 -5.04 -21.43 -1.87
C THR A 43 -5.01 -21.22 -0.36
N VAL A 44 -6.13 -20.77 0.21
CA VAL A 44 -6.28 -20.55 1.65
C VAL A 44 -7.13 -21.67 2.25
N ILE A 45 -6.56 -22.44 3.19
CA ILE A 45 -7.24 -23.61 3.76
C ILE A 45 -8.09 -23.24 5.00
N GLY A 46 -7.77 -22.13 5.68
CA GLY A 46 -8.50 -21.62 6.85
C GLY A 46 -7.56 -21.18 7.97
N GLU A 47 -8.10 -20.92 9.16
CA GLU A 47 -7.37 -20.35 10.31
C GLU A 47 -6.18 -21.20 10.80
N HIS A 48 -6.17 -22.50 10.50
CA HIS A 48 -5.07 -23.41 10.84
C HIS A 48 -3.96 -23.45 9.78
N ASP A 49 -4.07 -22.67 8.72
CA ASP A 49 -3.02 -22.51 7.72
C ASP A 49 -1.80 -21.80 8.32
N PRO A 50 -0.58 -22.34 8.21
CA PRO A 50 0.64 -21.66 8.67
C PRO A 50 0.84 -20.26 8.07
N LEU A 51 0.29 -20.00 6.88
CA LEU A 51 0.37 -18.72 6.18
C LEU A 51 -0.82 -17.80 6.46
N TRP A 52 -1.75 -18.19 7.34
CA TRP A 52 -3.00 -17.46 7.59
C TRP A 52 -2.81 -15.96 7.87
N SER A 53 -1.86 -15.61 8.73
CA SER A 53 -1.56 -14.20 9.05
C SER A 53 -1.10 -13.42 7.81
N LEU A 54 -0.26 -14.03 6.96
CA LEU A 54 0.20 -13.42 5.72
C LEU A 54 -0.96 -13.22 4.73
N HIS A 55 -1.86 -14.20 4.59
CA HIS A 55 -3.06 -14.05 3.77
C HIS A 55 -3.93 -12.88 4.24
N ALA A 56 -4.15 -12.76 5.55
CA ALA A 56 -4.93 -11.66 6.10
C ALA A 56 -4.28 -10.30 5.83
N ASP A 57 -2.96 -10.19 5.98
CA ASP A 57 -2.23 -8.95 5.71
C ASP A 57 -2.28 -8.57 4.23
N VAL A 58 -2.06 -9.52 3.33
CA VAL A 58 -2.17 -9.30 1.88
C VAL A 58 -3.60 -8.92 1.48
N ALA A 59 -4.61 -9.60 2.02
CA ALA A 59 -6.01 -9.27 1.74
C ALA A 59 -6.36 -7.84 2.18
N ARG A 60 -5.93 -7.41 3.38
CA ARG A 60 -6.15 -6.03 3.85
C ARG A 60 -5.47 -5.01 2.93
N GLN A 61 -4.23 -5.27 2.50
CA GLN A 61 -3.51 -4.39 1.58
C GLN A 61 -4.19 -4.32 0.20
N ALA A 62 -4.61 -5.48 -0.34
CA ALA A 62 -5.30 -5.54 -1.61
C ALA A 62 -6.60 -4.74 -1.56
N ILE A 63 -7.40 -4.88 -0.50
CA ILE A 63 -8.62 -4.09 -0.29
C ILE A 63 -8.31 -2.59 -0.18
N ALA A 64 -7.28 -2.22 0.58
CA ALA A 64 -6.86 -0.81 0.71
C ALA A 64 -6.43 -0.19 -0.63
N LEU A 65 -5.93 -1.00 -1.56
CA LEU A 65 -5.59 -0.60 -2.92
C LEU A 65 -6.75 -0.72 -3.92
N GLY A 66 -7.95 -1.11 -3.46
CA GLY A 66 -9.15 -1.19 -4.29
C GLY A 66 -9.27 -2.48 -5.11
N ALA A 67 -8.70 -3.59 -4.64
CA ALA A 67 -8.84 -4.90 -5.30
C ALA A 67 -10.29 -5.40 -5.35
N LEU A 68 -11.14 -4.91 -4.46
CA LEU A 68 -12.59 -5.15 -4.43
C LEU A 68 -13.32 -3.82 -4.27
N SER A 69 -14.47 -3.70 -4.92
CA SER A 69 -15.40 -2.58 -4.73
C SER A 69 -16.15 -2.67 -3.38
N ALA A 70 -16.74 -1.55 -2.95
CA ALA A 70 -17.54 -1.51 -1.73
C ALA A 70 -18.78 -2.43 -1.80
N ASP A 71 -19.37 -2.57 -2.99
CA ASP A 71 -20.53 -3.44 -3.22
C ASP A 71 -20.11 -4.92 -3.08
N GLU A 72 -19.01 -5.34 -3.72
CA GLU A 72 -18.47 -6.69 -3.57
C GLU A 72 -18.12 -7.02 -2.11
N LEU A 73 -17.51 -6.07 -1.38
CA LEU A 73 -17.23 -6.27 0.05
C LEU A 73 -18.51 -6.43 0.89
N SER A 74 -19.57 -5.71 0.54
CA SER A 74 -20.88 -5.81 1.21
C SER A 74 -21.55 -7.15 0.94
N GLU A 75 -21.45 -7.68 -0.28
CA GLU A 75 -21.91 -9.02 -0.64
C GLU A 75 -21.15 -10.10 0.15
N TRP A 76 -19.82 -10.02 0.20
CA TRP A 76 -19.02 -10.97 0.98
C TRP A 76 -19.28 -10.87 2.48
N ALA A 77 -19.56 -9.68 3.02
CA ALA A 77 -19.98 -9.51 4.40
C ALA A 77 -21.32 -10.23 4.66
N ALA A 78 -22.29 -10.15 3.74
CA ALA A 78 -23.55 -10.88 3.85
C ALA A 78 -23.34 -12.40 3.82
N VAL A 79 -22.46 -12.90 2.95
CA VAL A 79 -22.07 -14.33 2.91
C VAL A 79 -21.48 -14.78 4.25
N MET A 80 -20.62 -13.97 4.86
CA MET A 80 -20.02 -14.28 6.15
C MET A 80 -21.04 -14.33 7.29
N ARG A 81 -21.98 -13.37 7.35
CA ARG A 81 -23.08 -13.38 8.34
C ARG A 81 -23.96 -14.61 8.19
N HIS A 82 -24.33 -14.95 6.95
CA HIS A 82 -25.11 -16.14 6.65
C HIS A 82 -24.39 -17.43 7.10
N ARG A 83 -23.07 -17.52 6.90
CA ARG A 83 -22.28 -18.68 7.36
C ARG A 83 -22.23 -18.82 8.89
N THR A 84 -22.20 -17.71 9.61
CA THR A 84 -22.20 -17.67 11.09
C THR A 84 -23.61 -17.88 11.68
N GLY A 85 -24.64 -17.92 10.83
CA GLY A 85 -26.04 -18.07 11.26
C GLY A 85 -26.63 -16.79 11.85
N GLU A 86 -26.02 -15.64 11.59
CA GLU A 86 -26.55 -14.35 12.01
C GLU A 86 -27.76 -14.00 11.12
N PRO A 87 -28.95 -13.71 11.70
CA PRO A 87 -30.11 -13.31 10.92
C PRO A 87 -29.82 -12.03 10.11
N PHE A 88 -30.03 -12.09 8.81
CA PHE A 88 -30.06 -10.90 7.98
C PHE A 88 -31.36 -10.14 8.27
N GLU A 89 -31.27 -9.05 9.02
CA GLU A 89 -32.37 -8.10 9.14
C GLU A 89 -32.37 -7.24 7.86
N PRO A 90 -33.38 -7.37 6.99
CA PRO A 90 -33.51 -6.46 5.86
C PRO A 90 -33.65 -5.01 6.38
N PRO A 91 -33.18 -4.01 5.63
CA PRO A 91 -33.38 -2.62 6.03
C PRO A 91 -34.86 -2.38 6.28
N ALA A 92 -35.18 -1.84 7.46
CA ALA A 92 -36.55 -1.53 7.83
C ALA A 92 -37.19 -0.70 6.71
N PRO A 93 -38.42 -1.03 6.28
CA PRO A 93 -39.10 -0.22 5.28
C PRO A 93 -39.09 1.24 5.74
N PRO A 94 -38.92 2.21 4.83
CA PRO A 94 -39.01 3.62 5.20
C PRO A 94 -40.30 3.81 5.97
N VAL A 95 -40.17 4.34 7.19
CA VAL A 95 -41.31 4.66 8.04
C VAL A 95 -42.13 5.68 7.26
N ASP A 96 -43.22 5.23 6.63
CA ASP A 96 -44.26 6.12 6.14
C ASP A 96 -44.74 6.90 7.37
N LEU A 97 -44.31 8.16 7.45
CA LEU A 97 -44.82 9.11 8.42
C LEU A 97 -46.34 9.19 8.18
N LEU A 98 -47.11 8.53 9.05
CA LEU A 98 -48.57 8.54 9.05
C LEU A 98 -49.09 9.99 8.92
N PRO A 99 -50.22 10.20 8.21
CA PRO A 99 -50.78 11.53 8.00
C PRO A 99 -51.20 12.18 9.33
N PRO A 100 -51.23 13.53 9.41
CA PRO A 100 -51.49 14.24 10.65
C PRO A 100 -52.97 14.20 10.99
N ASP A 101 -53.39 13.31 11.89
CA ASP A 101 -54.73 13.35 12.46
C ASP A 101 -54.73 14.00 13.87
N SER A 102 -55.23 15.24 13.85
CA SER A 102 -56.15 15.82 14.83
C SER A 102 -55.72 15.98 16.30
N ALA A 103 -55.20 17.18 16.55
CA ALA A 103 -55.53 18.11 17.65
C ALA A 103 -56.36 17.56 18.85
N GLY A 104 -55.65 17.32 19.95
CA GLY A 104 -56.19 17.20 21.31
C GLY A 104 -55.49 18.20 22.24
N SER A 105 -56.05 19.40 22.31
CA SER A 105 -55.88 20.48 23.31
C SER A 105 -55.02 20.18 24.55
N VAL A 106 -53.91 20.89 24.70
CA VAL A 106 -53.35 21.28 26.02
C VAL A 106 -52.70 22.67 25.93
N ASP A 107 -53.44 23.60 26.52
CA ASP A 107 -53.15 24.92 27.10
C ASP A 107 -51.74 25.52 26.99
N GLU A 108 -51.70 26.74 26.45
CA GLU A 108 -50.56 27.67 26.41
C GLU A 108 -50.20 28.21 27.80
N SER A 109 -48.90 28.25 28.11
CA SER A 109 -48.31 29.29 28.96
C SER A 109 -46.85 29.55 28.55
N GLN A 110 -46.67 30.69 27.89
CA GLN A 110 -45.45 31.47 27.54
C GLN A 110 -44.59 31.89 28.76
N PRO A 111 -43.44 32.63 28.62
CA PRO A 111 -42.47 32.75 27.51
C PRO A 111 -40.96 32.75 27.94
N GLU A 112 -40.10 32.70 26.91
CA GLU A 112 -38.75 33.28 26.72
C GLU A 112 -37.61 33.16 27.76
N SER A 113 -36.48 32.61 27.29
CA SER A 113 -35.17 33.27 27.38
C SER A 113 -34.33 32.93 26.15
N THR A 114 -33.94 33.97 25.45
CA THR A 114 -33.07 34.02 24.27
C THR A 114 -31.60 34.07 24.71
N ASP A 115 -30.72 33.88 23.73
CA ASP A 115 -29.29 34.17 23.70
C ASP A 115 -28.38 33.01 24.14
N ASP A 116 -27.29 32.69 23.45
CA ASP A 116 -26.70 33.18 22.20
C ASP A 116 -25.51 32.25 21.91
N ASP A 117 -25.03 32.32 20.68
CA ASP A 117 -24.09 31.46 20.00
C ASP A 117 -22.79 31.09 20.72
N GLY A 118 -22.39 29.83 20.55
CA GLY A 118 -21.11 29.26 20.98
C GLY A 118 -20.41 28.53 19.83
N GLU A 119 -20.09 29.31 18.78
CA GLU A 119 -18.93 29.22 17.88
C GLU A 119 -18.25 27.84 17.75
N THR A 120 -18.54 27.16 16.63
CA THR A 120 -17.71 26.07 16.10
C THR A 120 -16.33 26.58 15.73
N ASP A 121 -15.36 26.39 16.63
CA ASP A 121 -13.94 26.55 16.32
C ASP A 121 -13.43 25.30 15.58
N ALA A 122 -13.82 25.20 14.30
CA ALA A 122 -13.17 24.34 13.32
C ALA A 122 -12.21 25.18 12.47
N ALA A 123 -11.26 25.82 13.14
CA ALA A 123 -10.15 26.49 12.48
C ALA A 123 -9.30 25.47 11.71
N ALA A 124 -9.55 25.44 10.40
CA ALA A 124 -8.57 25.37 9.33
C ALA A 124 -7.58 24.18 9.33
N LEU A 125 -8.08 23.00 8.97
CA LEU A 125 -7.32 22.14 8.04
C LEU A 125 -7.92 22.34 6.66
N GLN A 126 -7.26 23.20 5.88
CA GLN A 126 -7.59 23.50 4.49
C GLN A 126 -7.70 22.20 3.70
N GLY A 127 -8.94 21.81 3.39
CA GLY A 127 -9.26 20.74 2.48
C GLY A 127 -8.84 21.12 1.06
N ALA A 128 -7.56 20.91 0.74
CA ALA A 128 -7.19 20.69 -0.64
C ALA A 128 -7.89 19.39 -1.05
N SER A 129 -8.89 19.48 -1.93
CA SER A 129 -9.40 18.32 -2.65
C SER A 129 -8.21 17.51 -3.15
N VAL A 130 -8.29 16.17 -3.06
CA VAL A 130 -7.22 15.27 -3.54
C VAL A 130 -6.81 15.62 -4.97
N VAL A 131 -7.76 16.12 -5.78
CA VAL A 131 -7.53 16.63 -7.14
C VAL A 131 -6.59 17.84 -7.14
N THR A 132 -6.78 18.80 -6.23
CA THR A 132 -5.92 19.98 -6.07
C THR A 132 -4.52 19.61 -5.58
N ALA A 133 -4.42 18.64 -4.66
CA ALA A 133 -3.15 18.13 -4.18
C ALA A 133 -2.37 17.39 -5.29
N LEU A 134 -3.06 16.57 -6.10
CA LEU A 134 -2.46 15.87 -7.23
C LEU A 134 -2.01 16.85 -8.32
N ALA A 135 -2.80 17.89 -8.59
CA ALA A 135 -2.45 18.94 -9.54
C ALA A 135 -1.22 19.74 -9.08
N ALA A 136 -1.12 20.05 -7.78
CA ALA A 136 0.05 20.73 -7.20
C ALA A 136 1.31 19.86 -7.31
N LEU A 137 1.20 18.55 -7.06
CA LEU A 137 2.32 17.60 -7.18
C LEU A 137 2.79 17.45 -8.63
N ALA A 138 1.86 17.33 -9.58
CA ALA A 138 2.18 17.26 -11.01
C ALA A 138 2.85 18.57 -11.49
N SER A 139 2.38 19.72 -11.02
CA SER A 139 2.95 21.02 -11.36
C SER A 139 4.37 21.19 -10.78
N ALA A 140 4.64 20.67 -9.57
CA ALA A 140 5.98 20.66 -8.97
C ALA A 140 6.95 19.74 -9.72
N ALA A 141 6.49 18.56 -10.17
CA ALA A 141 7.29 17.63 -10.98
C ALA A 141 7.69 18.24 -12.34
N GLN A 142 6.79 19.01 -12.96
CA GLN A 142 7.06 19.71 -14.21
C GLN A 142 8.09 20.84 -14.05
N GLN A 143 8.06 21.56 -12.92
CA GLN A 143 9.07 22.59 -12.60
C GLN A 143 10.45 22.00 -12.33
N ALA A 144 10.53 20.81 -11.70
CA ALA A 144 11.78 20.09 -11.51
C ALA A 144 12.41 19.61 -12.83
N HIS A 145 11.60 19.34 -13.85
CA HIS A 145 12.09 19.01 -15.21
C HIS A 145 12.51 20.25 -16.01
N ALA A 146 11.94 21.42 -15.71
CA ALA A 146 12.23 22.66 -16.43
C ALA A 146 13.51 23.38 -15.93
N ASN A 147 13.97 23.09 -14.72
CA ASN A 147 15.15 23.73 -14.14
C ASN A 147 16.25 22.67 -13.90
N PRO A 148 17.26 22.57 -14.77
CA PRO A 148 18.37 21.66 -14.51
C PRO A 148 19.07 22.10 -13.22
N ALA A 149 19.26 21.15 -12.31
CA ALA A 149 19.96 21.36 -11.05
C ALA A 149 21.30 22.09 -11.27
N PRO A 150 21.75 22.96 -10.34
CA PRO A 150 23.04 23.63 -10.45
C PRO A 150 24.12 22.55 -10.58
N GLN A 151 24.72 22.48 -11.77
CA GLN A 151 25.75 21.50 -12.07
C GLN A 151 26.93 21.76 -11.13
N ARG A 152 27.24 20.76 -10.31
CA ARG A 152 28.46 20.70 -9.52
C ARG A 152 29.64 20.93 -10.48
N PRO A 153 30.57 21.85 -10.20
CA PRO A 153 31.69 22.08 -11.09
C PRO A 153 32.47 20.77 -11.25
N THR A 154 32.47 20.24 -12.46
CA THR A 154 33.33 19.13 -12.86
C THR A 154 34.76 19.67 -12.85
N SER A 155 35.49 19.40 -11.76
CA SER A 155 36.93 19.57 -11.74
C SER A 155 37.50 18.71 -12.85
N SER A 156 38.12 19.39 -13.82
CA SER A 156 38.74 18.80 -14.98
C SER A 156 39.85 17.83 -14.56
N GLY A 157 39.87 16.67 -15.23
CA GLY A 157 41.02 15.81 -15.45
C GLY A 157 42.01 15.65 -14.31
N ASP A 158 41.74 14.69 -13.42
CA ASP A 158 42.81 13.89 -12.83
C ASP A 158 42.23 12.53 -12.41
N GLY A 159 42.72 11.48 -13.06
CA GLY A 159 42.26 10.11 -12.84
C GLY A 159 42.48 9.69 -11.39
N TYR A 160 41.43 9.12 -10.79
CA TYR A 160 41.55 8.45 -9.50
C TYR A 160 42.43 7.20 -9.66
N ASP A 161 43.65 7.27 -9.13
CA ASP A 161 44.56 6.13 -9.03
C ASP A 161 44.45 5.53 -7.61
N PRO A 162 43.82 4.35 -7.45
CA PRO A 162 43.62 3.72 -6.15
C PRO A 162 44.91 3.21 -5.51
N LEU A 163 46.05 3.25 -6.20
CA LEU A 163 47.35 2.80 -5.69
C LEU A 163 48.27 3.96 -5.27
N ARG A 164 47.80 5.20 -5.40
CA ARG A 164 48.56 6.40 -5.03
C ARG A 164 48.73 6.47 -3.50
N GLY A 165 49.85 5.94 -3.01
CA GLY A 165 50.21 5.93 -1.59
C GLY A 165 50.34 4.55 -0.94
N PHE A 166 50.14 3.46 -1.71
CA PHE A 166 50.37 2.11 -1.21
C PHE A 166 51.84 1.70 -1.41
N ASP A 167 52.64 1.75 -0.33
CA ASP A 167 54.02 1.24 -0.30
C ASP A 167 54.09 -0.08 0.48
N PRO A 168 54.25 -1.23 -0.19
CA PRO A 168 54.35 -2.53 0.47
C PRO A 168 55.73 -2.78 1.14
N GLY A 169 56.66 -1.82 1.12
CA GLY A 169 58.06 -1.99 1.52
C GLY A 169 58.44 -1.61 2.96
N ALA A 170 57.54 -1.08 3.79
CA ALA A 170 57.88 -0.67 5.15
C ALA A 170 57.91 -1.84 6.15
N THR A 171 58.83 -2.80 5.96
CA THR A 171 59.19 -3.77 7.00
C THR A 171 59.84 -3.03 8.18
N ARG A 172 59.10 -2.86 9.28
CA ARG A 172 59.68 -2.53 10.59
C ARG A 172 60.63 -3.65 10.98
N ARG A 173 61.94 -3.38 10.91
CA ARG A 173 62.90 -4.07 11.78
C ARG A 173 62.74 -3.48 13.18
N LEU A 174 62.33 -4.31 14.14
CA LEU A 174 62.73 -4.26 15.55
C LEU A 174 62.76 -5.69 16.06
#